data_AF-A0A354UUI4-F1
#
_entry.id   AF-A0A354UUI4-F1
#
_cell.length_a   1.000
_cell.length_b   1.000
_cell.length_c   1.000
_cell.angle_alpha   90.00
_cell.angle_beta   90.00
_cell.angle_gamma   90.00
#
_symmetry.space_group_name_H-M   'P 1'
#
loop_
_entity.id
_entity.type
_entity.pdbx_description
1 polymer ?
#
loop_
_entity_poly.entity_id
_entity_poly.type
_entity_poly.pdbx_seq_one_letter_code
_entity_poly.pdbx_strand_id
1 'polypeptide(L)'
;MKRKLAAIFMTLVLLLGLSSQAFAAETTQQTQPAQASPTQETEPEETQTEETQTEETQTEETQTEETQAIEIKETISIYTPEDLVALGESCSLDTWSLDKQVVLEADISLSEVDFEPIATFGGIFEGNGHVISDWNLTGDFAPAGLFGIVQSTGRVRDLTLEGTVEPGGEGSNVGGIAGENYGRLENCTFSGTVTGKRSTGGIAGSNYGTITGCSAEGTLTGTDRTGGIAGYNDGKIVSCRNAMSINTESVDPTIDITKVDLNFNLDLG
;
A
#
# COMPACT_ATOMS: atom_id res chain seq x y z
N MET A 1 -30.34 -1.51 52.51
CA MET A 1 -31.46 -2.22 51.84
C MET A 1 -30.91 -2.67 50.48
N LYS A 2 -30.82 -3.98 50.14
CA LYS A 2 -31.84 -4.81 49.42
C LYS A 2 -32.48 -4.05 48.24
N ARG A 3 -32.47 -4.45 46.95
CA ARG A 3 -31.94 -5.60 46.14
C ARG A 3 -31.00 -5.02 45.04
N LYS A 4 -30.34 -5.69 44.08
CA LYS A 4 -30.11 -7.10 43.58
C LYS A 4 -28.56 -7.30 43.54
N LEU A 5 -27.86 -8.36 43.10
CA LEU A 5 -28.06 -9.72 42.54
C LEU A 5 -28.37 -9.94 41.02
N ALA A 6 -27.33 -10.20 40.21
CA ALA A 6 -27.36 -11.03 39.00
C ALA A 6 -26.00 -11.73 38.82
N ALA A 7 -25.99 -13.03 38.50
CA ALA A 7 -24.79 -13.82 38.25
C ALA A 7 -25.07 -14.80 37.11
N ILE A 8 -24.08 -15.07 36.27
CA ILE A 8 -24.13 -16.05 35.17
C ILE A 8 -22.90 -16.96 35.28
N PHE A 9 -23.09 -18.24 35.00
CA PHE A 9 -22.20 -19.32 35.40
C PHE A 9 -22.11 -20.34 34.26
N MET A 10 -21.04 -20.32 33.45
CA MET A 10 -20.78 -21.34 32.42
C MET A 10 -19.27 -21.36 32.12
N THR A 11 -18.48 -22.20 32.78
CA THR A 11 -18.24 -23.65 32.50
C THR A 11 -17.17 -23.88 31.43
N LEU A 12 -15.93 -23.92 31.93
CA LEU A 12 -14.78 -24.70 31.47
C LEU A 12 -15.05 -25.79 30.41
N VAL A 13 -14.27 -25.76 29.32
CA VAL A 13 -13.91 -26.93 28.50
C VAL A 13 -12.38 -26.95 28.38
N LEU A 14 -11.77 -28.13 28.37
CA LEU A 14 -10.32 -28.34 28.49
C LEU A 14 -9.76 -29.23 27.36
N LEU A 15 -8.57 -28.87 26.86
CA LEU A 15 -7.58 -29.67 26.10
C LEU A 15 -8.02 -30.94 25.34
N LEU A 16 -7.64 -31.01 24.05
CA LEU A 16 -6.62 -31.92 23.49
C LEU A 16 -6.54 -31.75 21.96
N GLY A 17 -5.36 -31.90 21.33
CA GLY A 17 -5.27 -31.82 19.85
C GLY A 17 -3.93 -31.57 19.15
N LEU A 18 -2.77 -31.73 19.79
CA LEU A 18 -1.46 -31.64 19.10
C LEU A 18 -0.97 -33.01 18.64
N SER A 19 -0.78 -33.21 17.32
CA SER A 19 0.43 -33.84 16.72
C SER A 19 0.25 -34.26 15.26
N SER A 20 1.19 -33.86 14.40
CA SER A 20 1.94 -34.76 13.49
C SER A 20 3.07 -33.99 12.79
N GLN A 21 4.18 -34.68 12.53
CA GLN A 21 5.34 -34.22 11.76
C GLN A 21 5.86 -35.39 10.91
N ALA A 22 6.76 -35.09 9.97
CA ALA A 22 7.39 -36.03 9.01
C ALA A 22 6.41 -36.49 7.91
N PHE A 23 6.86 -36.70 6.66
CA PHE A 23 8.14 -37.30 6.27
C PHE A 23 8.92 -36.52 5.20
N ALA A 24 10.19 -36.85 5.04
CA ALA A 24 11.07 -36.38 3.96
C ALA A 24 11.78 -37.57 3.31
N ALA A 25 12.06 -37.50 2.00
CA ALA A 25 13.21 -38.14 1.34
C ALA A 25 13.28 -37.73 -0.14
N GLU A 26 14.49 -37.47 -0.62
CA GLU A 26 14.81 -37.51 -2.05
C GLU A 26 14.90 -38.96 -2.53
N THR A 27 14.83 -39.19 -3.85
CA THR A 27 15.77 -40.10 -4.54
C THR A 27 15.89 -39.70 -6.01
N THR A 28 17.11 -39.38 -6.43
CA THR A 28 17.49 -39.15 -7.83
C THR A 28 17.72 -40.47 -8.56
N GLN A 29 17.38 -40.53 -9.86
CA GLN A 29 18.26 -41.17 -10.84
C GLN A 29 17.98 -40.71 -12.27
N GLN A 30 18.96 -40.04 -12.87
CA GLN A 30 19.06 -39.87 -14.33
C GLN A 30 19.83 -41.05 -14.92
N THR A 31 19.45 -41.52 -16.11
CA THR A 31 20.30 -42.38 -16.95
C THR A 31 20.21 -41.97 -18.43
N GLN A 32 21.38 -41.68 -19.01
CA GLN A 32 21.66 -41.36 -20.42
C GLN A 32 23.17 -41.62 -20.63
N PRO A 33 23.72 -41.69 -21.88
CA PRO A 33 23.11 -41.82 -23.20
C PRO A 33 23.46 -43.24 -23.78
N ALA A 34 23.84 -43.56 -25.03
CA ALA A 34 24.15 -42.79 -26.25
C ALA A 34 24.23 -43.70 -27.52
N GLN A 35 24.19 -43.06 -28.71
CA GLN A 35 24.81 -43.50 -29.98
C GLN A 35 24.22 -44.75 -30.72
N ALA A 36 24.26 -44.88 -32.05
CA ALA A 36 24.80 -44.01 -33.13
C ALA A 36 24.00 -44.12 -34.47
N SER A 37 24.29 -43.19 -35.39
CA SER A 37 23.82 -43.01 -36.79
C SER A 37 24.48 -44.01 -37.81
N PRO A 38 24.45 -43.83 -39.16
CA PRO A 38 23.64 -42.95 -40.05
C PRO A 38 23.09 -43.61 -41.35
N THR A 39 22.24 -42.91 -42.12
CA THR A 39 22.18 -43.01 -43.61
C THR A 39 21.70 -41.69 -44.25
N GLN A 40 22.15 -41.38 -45.47
CA GLN A 40 21.62 -40.34 -46.38
C GLN A 40 20.33 -40.88 -47.09
N GLU A 41 19.54 -40.15 -47.92
CA GLU A 41 19.70 -38.88 -48.63
C GLU A 41 18.31 -38.30 -49.09
N THR A 42 18.32 -37.22 -49.89
CA THR A 42 17.23 -36.61 -50.69
C THR A 42 16.19 -35.70 -50.01
N GLU A 43 16.09 -34.47 -50.54
CA GLU A 43 14.96 -33.54 -50.45
C GLU A 43 13.96 -33.83 -51.61
N PRO A 44 12.71 -33.30 -51.59
CA PRO A 44 12.49 -31.92 -52.07
C PRO A 44 11.39 -31.12 -51.32
N GLU A 45 11.33 -29.82 -51.63
CA GLU A 45 10.16 -28.93 -51.48
C GLU A 45 8.94 -29.50 -52.27
N GLU A 46 7.67 -29.14 -52.04
CA GLU A 46 7.01 -28.17 -51.16
C GLU A 46 5.52 -28.61 -51.00
N THR A 47 4.79 -28.17 -49.96
CA THR A 47 3.33 -27.84 -49.92
C THR A 47 2.81 -27.84 -48.46
N GLN A 48 1.96 -26.87 -48.12
CA GLN A 48 1.31 -26.74 -46.80
C GLN A 48 -0.11 -27.32 -46.80
N THR A 49 -0.47 -28.08 -45.75
CA THR A 49 -1.71 -27.95 -44.94
C THR A 49 -1.72 -29.01 -43.83
N GLU A 50 -2.13 -28.62 -42.61
CA GLU A 50 -2.85 -29.37 -41.54
C GLU A 50 -2.52 -30.87 -41.31
N GLU A 51 -2.21 -31.34 -40.10
CA GLU A 51 -3.03 -31.22 -38.89
C GLU A 51 -2.25 -31.39 -37.55
N THR A 52 -2.83 -30.81 -36.49
CA THR A 52 -2.87 -31.33 -35.10
C THR A 52 -1.59 -31.81 -34.41
N GLN A 53 -1.04 -30.97 -33.53
CA GLN A 53 -0.58 -31.40 -32.21
C GLN A 53 -1.18 -30.52 -31.12
N THR A 54 -1.45 -31.10 -29.96
CA THR A 54 -2.17 -30.49 -28.84
C THR A 54 -1.27 -29.59 -27.99
N GLU A 55 -1.65 -28.32 -27.84
CA GLU A 55 -1.19 -27.52 -26.69
C GLU A 55 -1.91 -28.01 -25.43
N GLU A 56 -1.16 -28.48 -24.44
CA GLU A 56 -1.71 -28.71 -23.10
C GLU A 56 -1.86 -27.37 -22.37
N THR A 57 -3.01 -26.73 -22.53
CA THR A 57 -3.37 -25.51 -21.80
C THR A 57 -3.39 -25.78 -20.29
N GLN A 58 -2.28 -25.50 -19.61
CA GLN A 58 -2.29 -25.39 -18.16
C GLN A 58 -3.04 -24.10 -17.79
N THR A 59 -4.31 -24.28 -17.44
CA THR A 59 -5.12 -23.23 -16.82
C THR A 59 -4.50 -22.86 -15.48
N GLU A 60 -3.82 -21.72 -15.42
CA GLU A 60 -3.66 -21.01 -14.15
C GLU A 60 -5.06 -20.72 -13.61
N GLU A 61 -5.43 -21.38 -12.53
CA GLU A 61 -6.65 -21.07 -11.79
C GLU A 61 -6.45 -19.72 -11.11
N THR A 62 -6.75 -18.64 -11.83
CA THR A 62 -6.85 -17.29 -11.28
C THR A 62 -7.95 -17.27 -10.23
N GLN A 63 -7.57 -17.60 -8.99
CA GLN A 63 -8.42 -17.52 -7.82
C GLN A 63 -8.81 -16.05 -7.64
N THR A 64 -9.97 -15.73 -8.20
CA THR A 64 -10.60 -14.44 -8.05
C THR A 64 -10.99 -14.34 -6.58
N GLU A 65 -10.24 -13.53 -5.83
CA GLU A 65 -10.58 -13.23 -4.44
C GLU A 65 -11.98 -12.61 -4.42
N GLU A 66 -12.97 -13.43 -4.08
CA GLU A 66 -14.39 -13.06 -4.01
C GLU A 66 -14.54 -11.93 -3.01
N THR A 67 -14.44 -10.71 -3.53
CA THR A 67 -14.42 -9.49 -2.75
C THR A 67 -15.84 -9.26 -2.28
N GLN A 68 -16.13 -9.74 -1.08
CA GLN A 68 -17.47 -9.85 -0.52
C GLN A 68 -18.22 -8.53 -0.72
N ALA A 69 -19.27 -8.57 -1.54
CA ALA A 69 -19.91 -7.36 -2.04
C ALA A 69 -20.44 -6.51 -0.88
N ILE A 70 -19.89 -5.30 -0.74
CA ILE A 70 -20.25 -4.36 0.32
C ILE A 70 -21.70 -3.92 0.07
N GLU A 71 -22.61 -4.27 0.98
CA GLU A 71 -23.99 -3.81 0.93
C GLU A 71 -24.03 -2.33 1.34
N ILE A 72 -23.90 -1.45 0.35
CA ILE A 72 -24.04 0.00 0.52
C ILE A 72 -25.47 0.32 0.94
N LYS A 73 -25.63 0.86 2.15
CA LYS A 73 -26.94 1.28 2.69
C LYS A 73 -27.13 2.79 2.66
N GLU A 74 -26.04 3.53 2.54
CA GLU A 74 -26.00 5.00 2.60
C GLU A 74 -24.93 5.54 1.66
N THR A 75 -25.25 6.61 0.94
CA THR A 75 -24.32 7.33 0.06
C THR A 75 -24.16 8.76 0.57
N ILE A 76 -22.91 9.19 0.75
CA ILE A 76 -22.52 10.51 1.22
C ILE A 76 -21.84 11.24 0.06
N SER A 77 -22.50 12.24 -0.51
CA SER A 77 -21.90 13.13 -1.50
C SER A 77 -21.17 14.29 -0.79
N ILE A 78 -19.94 14.56 -1.21
CA ILE A 78 -19.05 15.62 -0.73
C ILE A 78 -19.00 16.73 -1.78
N TYR A 79 -19.44 17.94 -1.43
CA TYR A 79 -19.46 19.11 -2.32
C TYR A 79 -18.52 20.24 -1.84
N THR A 80 -18.22 20.30 -0.55
CA THR A 80 -17.41 21.36 0.06
C THR A 80 -16.33 20.77 0.98
N PRO A 81 -15.27 21.53 1.34
CA PRO A 81 -14.27 21.04 2.29
C PRO A 81 -14.86 20.76 3.68
N GLU A 82 -15.91 21.46 4.10
CA GLU A 82 -16.62 21.20 5.36
C GLU A 82 -17.33 19.84 5.36
N ASP A 83 -17.86 19.37 4.22
CA ASP A 83 -18.41 18.01 4.09
C ASP A 83 -17.32 16.95 4.34
N LEU A 84 -16.09 17.20 3.85
CA LEU A 84 -14.95 16.30 4.04
C LEU A 84 -14.45 16.32 5.50
N VAL A 85 -14.43 17.48 6.16
CA VAL A 85 -14.14 17.59 7.60
C VAL A 85 -15.17 16.80 8.42
N ALA A 86 -16.46 16.95 8.13
CA ALA A 86 -17.52 16.20 8.81
C ALA A 86 -17.40 14.67 8.60
N LEU A 87 -16.91 14.23 7.43
CA LEU A 87 -16.57 12.83 7.18
C LEU A 87 -15.39 12.37 8.08
N GLY A 88 -14.34 13.18 8.20
CA GLY A 88 -13.19 12.92 9.08
C GLY A 88 -13.61 12.70 10.53
N GLU A 89 -14.37 13.64 11.11
CA GLU A 89 -14.93 13.54 12.47
C GLU A 89 -15.77 12.26 12.66
N SER A 90 -16.58 11.90 11.66
CA SER A 90 -17.46 10.72 11.68
C SER A 90 -16.69 9.39 11.61
N CYS A 91 -15.53 9.38 10.95
CA CYS A 91 -14.64 8.23 10.78
C CYS A 91 -13.74 7.93 12.00
N SER A 92 -14.14 8.41 13.18
CA SER A 92 -13.51 8.13 14.48
C SER A 92 -13.81 6.74 15.06
N LEU A 93 -14.74 5.98 14.46
CA LEU A 93 -15.04 4.58 14.80
C LEU A 93 -14.86 3.66 13.59
N ASP A 94 -14.16 2.54 13.83
CA ASP A 94 -13.87 1.47 12.87
C ASP A 94 -15.08 1.03 12.03
N THR A 95 -16.21 0.86 12.70
CA THR A 95 -17.43 0.26 12.17
C THR A 95 -18.36 1.25 11.49
N TRP A 96 -18.12 2.57 11.59
CA TRP A 96 -19.05 3.58 11.08
C TRP A 96 -19.10 3.64 9.55
N SER A 97 -17.96 3.52 8.87
CA SER A 97 -17.87 3.67 7.40
C SER A 97 -18.17 2.40 6.60
N LEU A 98 -18.28 1.23 7.25
CA LEU A 98 -18.33 -0.10 6.60
C LEU A 98 -19.44 -0.29 5.55
N ASP A 99 -20.59 0.37 5.69
CA ASP A 99 -21.74 0.22 4.79
C ASP A 99 -22.05 1.46 3.95
N LYS A 100 -21.04 2.31 3.76
CA LYS A 100 -21.16 3.64 3.16
C LYS A 100 -20.36 3.75 1.87
N GLN A 101 -20.94 4.47 0.91
CA GLN A 101 -20.24 4.97 -0.26
C GLN A 101 -20.09 6.48 -0.11
N VAL A 102 -18.86 6.97 -0.01
CA VAL A 102 -18.53 8.40 -0.09
C VAL A 102 -18.24 8.74 -1.54
N VAL A 103 -18.73 9.88 -2.05
CA VAL A 103 -18.53 10.32 -3.42
C VAL A 103 -18.11 11.78 -3.43
N LEU A 104 -16.99 12.11 -4.10
CA LEU A 104 -16.68 13.48 -4.47
C LEU A 104 -17.54 13.90 -5.67
N GLU A 105 -18.25 15.02 -5.54
CA GLU A 105 -19.05 15.64 -6.61
C GLU A 105 -18.40 16.94 -7.15
N ALA A 106 -17.27 17.33 -6.54
CA ALA A 106 -16.50 18.53 -6.85
C ALA A 106 -15.03 18.35 -6.44
N ASP A 107 -14.14 19.19 -6.98
CA ASP A 107 -12.77 19.33 -6.49
C ASP A 107 -12.75 20.12 -5.17
N ILE A 108 -11.95 19.68 -4.20
CA ILE A 108 -11.99 20.15 -2.81
C ILE A 108 -10.63 20.75 -2.41
N SER A 109 -10.53 22.08 -2.30
CA SER A 109 -9.35 22.74 -1.70
C SER A 109 -9.48 22.79 -0.19
N LEU A 110 -8.44 22.39 0.53
CA LEU A 110 -8.35 22.42 1.99
C LEU A 110 -7.62 23.67 2.53
N SER A 111 -7.34 24.65 1.68
CA SER A 111 -6.52 25.84 2.00
C SER A 111 -7.06 26.77 3.10
N GLU A 112 -8.37 26.75 3.36
CA GLU A 112 -9.03 27.61 4.37
C GLU A 112 -9.67 26.82 5.54
N VAL A 113 -9.50 25.50 5.60
CA VAL A 113 -10.08 24.64 6.67
C VAL A 113 -9.01 23.92 7.49
N ASP A 114 -9.32 23.62 8.75
CA ASP A 114 -8.56 22.71 9.58
C ASP A 114 -9.12 21.29 9.38
N PHE A 115 -8.34 20.39 8.77
CA PHE A 115 -8.78 19.04 8.39
C PHE A 115 -7.84 17.98 8.96
N GLU A 116 -8.33 17.25 9.97
CA GLU A 116 -7.67 16.06 10.49
C GLU A 116 -7.87 14.85 9.54
N PRO A 117 -6.88 13.95 9.40
CA PRO A 117 -7.00 12.72 8.64
C PRO A 117 -8.23 11.87 8.97
N ILE A 118 -8.74 11.16 7.96
CA ILE A 118 -9.76 10.13 8.13
C ILE A 118 -9.12 8.94 8.87
N ALA A 119 -9.25 8.92 10.20
CA ALA A 119 -8.50 8.02 11.07
C ALA A 119 -8.63 6.54 10.67
N THR A 120 -9.83 6.09 10.32
CA THR A 120 -10.03 4.78 9.70
C THR A 120 -11.21 4.73 8.73
N PHE A 121 -11.06 3.97 7.63
CA PHE A 121 -12.07 3.86 6.59
C PHE A 121 -12.23 2.42 6.08
N GLY A 122 -13.46 1.91 6.11
CA GLY A 122 -13.82 0.56 5.69
C GLY A 122 -14.95 0.47 4.66
N GLY A 123 -15.43 1.60 4.14
CA GLY A 123 -16.45 1.67 3.08
C GLY A 123 -15.87 1.77 1.68
N ILE A 124 -16.61 2.38 0.76
CA ILE A 124 -16.12 2.76 -0.58
C ILE A 124 -15.97 4.28 -0.64
N PHE A 125 -14.80 4.79 -1.02
CA PHE A 125 -14.55 6.20 -1.30
C PHE A 125 -14.32 6.37 -2.80
N GLU A 126 -15.21 7.11 -3.44
CA GLU A 126 -15.22 7.42 -4.86
C GLU A 126 -14.67 8.83 -5.08
N GLY A 127 -13.40 8.93 -5.50
CA GLY A 127 -12.83 10.20 -5.94
C GLY A 127 -13.46 10.70 -7.24
N ASN A 128 -14.04 9.81 -8.05
CA ASN A 128 -14.80 10.15 -9.26
C ASN A 128 -14.02 10.98 -10.32
N GLY A 129 -12.69 10.99 -10.23
CA GLY A 129 -11.78 11.82 -11.05
C GLY A 129 -11.44 13.18 -10.45
N HIS A 130 -12.00 13.54 -9.29
CA HIS A 130 -11.77 14.82 -8.61
C HIS A 130 -10.43 14.90 -7.87
N VAL A 131 -10.03 16.15 -7.60
CA VAL A 131 -8.82 16.50 -6.85
C VAL A 131 -9.20 16.98 -5.44
N ILE A 132 -8.52 16.48 -4.42
CA ILE A 132 -8.41 17.14 -3.11
C ILE A 132 -7.07 17.89 -3.11
N SER A 133 -7.07 19.22 -2.93
CA SER A 133 -5.90 20.08 -3.05
C SER A 133 -5.55 20.85 -1.78
N ASP A 134 -4.35 21.45 -1.77
CA ASP A 134 -3.85 22.35 -0.72
C ASP A 134 -3.75 21.71 0.68
N TRP A 135 -3.75 20.38 0.76
CA TRP A 135 -3.70 19.67 2.03
C TRP A 135 -2.31 19.75 2.67
N ASN A 136 -2.24 19.93 4.00
CA ASN A 136 -0.99 19.98 4.75
C ASN A 136 -1.09 19.27 6.11
N LEU A 137 -0.48 18.10 6.23
CA LEU A 137 -0.48 17.28 7.45
C LEU A 137 0.80 17.49 8.26
N THR A 138 0.68 18.14 9.42
CA THR A 138 1.84 18.45 10.31
C THR A 138 1.69 17.94 11.76
N GLY A 139 0.53 17.40 12.13
CA GLY A 139 0.28 16.89 13.49
C GLY A 139 0.95 15.53 13.80
N ASP A 140 0.89 15.10 15.06
CA ASP A 140 1.50 13.87 15.58
C ASP A 140 0.71 12.59 15.18
N PHE A 141 0.58 12.34 13.87
CA PHE A 141 -0.15 11.20 13.32
C PHE A 141 0.77 9.98 13.06
N ALA A 142 0.32 8.80 13.48
CA ALA A 142 0.95 7.50 13.21
C ALA A 142 -0.09 6.38 13.40
N PRO A 143 -0.54 5.67 12.35
CA PRO A 143 -0.20 5.86 10.94
C PRO A 143 -0.72 7.18 10.34
N ALA A 144 -0.15 7.62 9.22
CA ALA A 144 -0.40 8.94 8.63
C ALA A 144 -0.58 8.91 7.10
N GLY A 145 -1.60 9.63 6.63
CA GLY A 145 -2.03 9.79 5.24
C GLY A 145 -3.44 10.37 5.23
N LEU A 146 -4.04 10.64 4.07
CA LEU A 146 -5.43 11.12 4.01
C LEU A 146 -6.38 10.17 4.77
N PHE A 147 -6.13 8.87 4.61
CA PHE A 147 -6.65 7.81 5.46
C PHE A 147 -5.54 7.31 6.40
N GLY A 148 -5.78 7.31 7.71
CA GLY A 148 -4.85 6.70 8.67
C GLY A 148 -4.74 5.19 8.43
N ILE A 149 -5.88 4.50 8.46
CA ILE A 149 -6.01 3.07 8.17
C ILE A 149 -7.15 2.81 7.18
N VAL A 150 -6.83 2.32 5.99
CA VAL A 150 -7.81 1.70 5.07
C VAL A 150 -7.97 0.24 5.46
N GLN A 151 -9.15 -0.15 5.93
CA GLN A 151 -9.48 -1.49 6.43
C GLN A 151 -9.57 -2.51 5.28
N SER A 152 -9.66 -3.81 5.58
CA SER A 152 -9.73 -4.87 4.56
C SER A 152 -10.95 -4.82 3.64
N THR A 153 -12.07 -4.26 4.10
CA THR A 153 -13.24 -3.93 3.25
C THR A 153 -13.10 -2.59 2.54
N GLY A 154 -12.22 -1.71 3.02
CA GLY A 154 -12.02 -0.36 2.52
C GLY A 154 -11.57 -0.36 1.07
N ARG A 155 -12.26 0.44 0.24
CA ARG A 155 -11.87 0.72 -1.14
C ARG A 155 -11.80 2.22 -1.34
N VAL A 156 -10.65 2.73 -1.76
CA VAL A 156 -10.50 4.12 -2.22
C VAL A 156 -10.14 4.06 -3.69
N ARG A 157 -10.91 4.73 -4.56
CA ARG A 157 -10.62 4.72 -5.99
C ARG A 157 -10.83 6.03 -6.72
N ASP A 158 -10.14 6.16 -7.85
CA ASP A 158 -10.28 7.25 -8.83
C ASP A 158 -10.14 8.65 -8.20
N LEU A 159 -9.24 8.79 -7.22
CA LEU A 159 -8.97 10.00 -6.43
C LEU A 159 -7.60 10.60 -6.76
N THR A 160 -7.54 11.91 -6.94
CA THR A 160 -6.27 12.66 -6.92
C THR A 160 -6.13 13.45 -5.62
N LEU A 161 -4.95 13.42 -5.01
CA LEU A 161 -4.62 14.17 -3.79
C LEU A 161 -3.35 14.99 -4.02
N GLU A 162 -3.44 16.30 -3.82
CA GLU A 162 -2.34 17.25 -3.92
C GLU A 162 -2.06 17.88 -2.55
N GLY A 163 -0.82 17.73 -2.04
CA GLY A 163 -0.52 18.22 -0.69
C GLY A 163 0.87 17.91 -0.13
N THR A 164 1.03 18.22 1.15
CA THR A 164 2.26 18.05 1.94
C THR A 164 1.97 17.18 3.15
N VAL A 165 2.73 16.10 3.33
CA VAL A 165 2.49 15.07 4.36
C VAL A 165 3.75 14.93 5.21
N GLU A 166 3.83 15.71 6.29
CA GLU A 166 5.00 15.79 7.18
C GLU A 166 4.60 15.60 8.66
N PRO A 167 4.04 14.42 9.03
CA PRO A 167 3.58 14.15 10.38
C PRO A 167 4.70 14.23 11.43
N GLY A 168 4.33 14.73 12.61
CA GLY A 168 5.19 14.87 13.77
C GLY A 168 5.55 13.55 14.47
N GLY A 169 5.72 13.62 15.79
CA GLY A 169 5.91 12.47 16.69
C GLY A 169 6.85 11.38 16.16
N GLU A 170 6.35 10.15 16.12
CA GLU A 170 7.09 8.95 15.69
C GLU A 170 7.17 8.77 14.17
N GLY A 171 6.45 9.57 13.36
CA GLY A 171 6.47 9.52 11.88
C GLY A 171 6.41 8.11 11.29
N SER A 172 5.57 7.26 11.86
CA SER A 172 5.51 5.83 11.53
C SER A 172 4.38 5.56 10.55
N ASN A 173 4.69 4.82 9.48
CA ASN A 173 3.73 4.38 8.47
C ASN A 173 3.05 5.59 7.81
N VAL A 174 3.83 6.33 7.01
CA VAL A 174 3.46 7.59 6.35
C VAL A 174 3.28 7.35 4.85
N GLY A 175 2.10 7.65 4.31
CA GLY A 175 1.83 7.66 2.88
C GLY A 175 0.97 8.85 2.47
N GLY A 176 0.98 9.22 1.19
CA GLY A 176 0.13 10.29 0.68
C GLY A 176 -1.36 9.97 0.86
N ILE A 177 -1.81 8.85 0.30
CA ILE A 177 -3.21 8.40 0.37
C ILE A 177 -3.50 7.68 1.69
N ALA A 178 -2.65 6.73 2.09
CA ALA A 178 -2.89 5.86 3.24
C ALA A 178 -1.66 5.70 4.15
N GLY A 179 -1.83 5.75 5.46
CA GLY A 179 -0.78 5.36 6.40
C GLY A 179 -0.58 3.84 6.41
N GLU A 180 -1.66 3.10 6.65
CA GLU A 180 -1.73 1.64 6.42
C GLU A 180 -2.89 1.28 5.48
N ASN A 181 -2.61 0.43 4.49
CA ASN A 181 -3.62 -0.15 3.61
C ASN A 181 -3.75 -1.67 3.83
N TYR A 182 -4.89 -2.10 4.36
CA TYR A 182 -5.32 -3.51 4.38
C TYR A 182 -6.34 -3.81 3.28
N GLY A 183 -6.94 -2.78 2.68
CA GLY A 183 -7.97 -2.85 1.65
C GLY A 183 -7.44 -2.64 0.24
N ARG A 184 -8.13 -1.81 -0.55
CA ARG A 184 -7.83 -1.55 -1.96
C ARG A 184 -7.65 -0.06 -2.23
N LEU A 185 -6.53 0.30 -2.84
CA LEU A 185 -6.29 1.61 -3.45
C LEU A 185 -6.25 1.40 -4.97
N GLU A 186 -7.19 1.98 -5.71
CA GLU A 186 -7.43 1.66 -7.13
C GLU A 186 -7.47 2.94 -7.98
N ASN A 187 -6.51 3.13 -8.90
CA ASN A 187 -6.34 4.33 -9.73
C ASN A 187 -6.08 5.66 -8.97
N CYS A 188 -5.65 5.62 -7.72
CA CYS A 188 -5.39 6.85 -6.94
C CYS A 188 -4.07 7.53 -7.34
N THR A 189 -4.06 8.86 -7.40
CA THR A 189 -2.85 9.66 -7.65
C THR A 189 -2.51 10.54 -6.44
N PHE A 190 -1.22 10.57 -6.07
CA PHE A 190 -0.68 11.55 -5.12
C PHE A 190 0.36 12.44 -5.80
N SER A 191 0.26 13.76 -5.60
CA SER A 191 1.25 14.73 -6.08
C SER A 191 1.66 15.66 -4.94
N GLY A 192 2.97 15.74 -4.65
CA GLY A 192 3.50 16.68 -3.65
C GLY A 192 4.61 16.11 -2.76
N THR A 193 4.62 16.50 -1.49
CA THR A 193 5.72 16.21 -0.54
C THR A 193 5.31 15.15 0.48
N VAL A 194 6.14 14.13 0.72
CA VAL A 194 5.96 13.17 1.81
C VAL A 194 7.25 13.04 2.63
N THR A 195 7.20 13.36 3.92
CA THR A 195 8.31 13.22 4.88
C THR A 195 7.93 12.25 6.01
N GLY A 196 8.68 11.15 6.16
CA GLY A 196 8.36 10.10 7.14
C GLY A 196 9.60 9.39 7.71
N LYS A 197 9.43 8.64 8.80
CA LYS A 197 10.56 8.11 9.60
C LYS A 197 10.76 6.60 9.42
N ARG A 198 9.75 5.76 9.69
CA ARG A 198 9.89 4.28 9.70
C ARG A 198 9.57 3.57 8.39
N SER A 199 8.43 3.90 7.80
CA SER A 199 7.93 3.34 6.55
C SER A 199 7.24 4.47 5.80
N THR A 200 7.85 4.92 4.70
CA THR A 200 7.45 6.13 3.96
C THR A 200 7.21 5.78 2.49
N GLY A 201 6.01 6.04 1.97
CA GLY A 201 5.66 5.78 0.58
C GLY A 201 4.85 6.88 -0.09
N GLY A 202 4.89 6.96 -1.42
CA GLY A 202 4.14 7.98 -2.17
C GLY A 202 2.61 7.79 -2.06
N ILE A 203 2.16 6.53 -2.09
CA ILE A 203 0.74 6.16 -1.93
C ILE A 203 0.46 5.66 -0.52
N ALA A 204 1.28 4.72 -0.01
CA ALA A 204 1.04 4.03 1.25
C ALA A 204 2.27 3.97 2.17
N GLY A 205 2.11 4.17 3.48
CA GLY A 205 3.19 3.91 4.44
C GLY A 205 3.53 2.43 4.51
N SER A 206 2.52 1.61 4.81
CA SER A 206 2.57 0.13 4.75
C SER A 206 1.39 -0.42 3.95
N ASN A 207 1.67 -1.36 3.04
CA ASN A 207 0.64 -2.07 2.27
C ASN A 207 0.58 -3.56 2.64
N TYR A 208 -0.54 -3.98 3.22
CA TYR A 208 -0.94 -5.37 3.43
C TYR A 208 -2.03 -5.81 2.44
N GLY A 209 -2.79 -4.86 1.90
CA GLY A 209 -3.84 -5.06 0.91
C GLY A 209 -3.34 -4.97 -0.54
N THR A 210 -4.15 -4.35 -1.41
CA THR A 210 -3.85 -4.20 -2.84
C THR A 210 -3.75 -2.71 -3.23
N ILE A 211 -2.73 -2.36 -4.01
CA ILE A 211 -2.58 -1.06 -4.69
C ILE A 211 -2.52 -1.34 -6.19
N THR A 212 -3.48 -0.82 -6.97
CA THR A 212 -3.61 -1.09 -8.41
C THR A 212 -3.76 0.19 -9.20
N GLY A 213 -2.93 0.40 -10.22
CA GLY A 213 -3.04 1.54 -11.15
C GLY A 213 -2.68 2.91 -10.57
N CYS A 214 -2.19 2.97 -9.32
CA CYS A 214 -1.91 4.23 -8.63
C CYS A 214 -0.61 4.91 -9.10
N SER A 215 -0.54 6.24 -9.02
CA SER A 215 0.61 7.05 -9.44
C SER A 215 1.07 8.01 -8.33
N ALA A 216 2.37 8.10 -8.07
CA ALA A 216 2.92 9.03 -7.08
C ALA A 216 4.06 9.89 -7.66
N GLU A 217 3.93 11.21 -7.56
CA GLU A 217 4.91 12.19 -8.06
C GLU A 217 5.18 13.35 -7.07
N GLY A 218 6.33 14.03 -7.22
CA GLY A 218 6.78 15.08 -6.29
C GLY A 218 8.06 14.71 -5.55
N THR A 219 8.12 14.91 -4.23
CA THR A 219 9.31 14.72 -3.38
C THR A 219 9.02 13.78 -2.20
N LEU A 220 9.96 12.89 -1.88
CA LEU A 220 9.79 11.91 -0.81
C LEU A 220 11.05 11.77 0.03
N THR A 221 10.92 12.03 1.34
CA THR A 221 12.02 11.99 2.32
C THR A 221 11.74 10.92 3.36
N GLY A 222 12.63 9.91 3.46
CA GLY A 222 12.46 8.79 4.40
C GLY A 222 13.77 8.27 4.97
N THR A 223 13.76 7.92 6.27
CA THR A 223 14.99 7.53 7.02
C THR A 223 15.22 6.02 7.19
N ASP A 224 14.19 5.19 7.01
CA ASP A 224 14.26 3.71 7.09
C ASP A 224 13.63 3.10 5.80
N ARG A 225 12.48 2.43 5.87
CA ARG A 225 11.84 1.81 4.70
C ARG A 225 11.21 2.87 3.81
N THR A 226 11.88 3.20 2.71
CA THR A 226 11.56 4.36 1.87
C THR A 226 11.31 3.89 0.44
N GLY A 227 10.10 4.05 -0.08
CA GLY A 227 9.69 3.43 -1.35
C GLY A 227 8.76 4.28 -2.21
N GLY A 228 8.89 4.18 -3.53
CA GLY A 228 8.22 5.09 -4.46
C GLY A 228 6.68 4.97 -4.57
N ILE A 229 6.10 3.88 -4.07
CA ILE A 229 4.64 3.63 -3.99
C ILE A 229 4.25 3.29 -2.55
N ALA A 230 4.88 2.25 -1.99
CA ALA A 230 4.74 1.87 -0.59
C ALA A 230 6.11 1.84 0.09
N GLY A 231 6.18 2.27 1.35
CA GLY A 231 7.41 2.18 2.16
C GLY A 231 7.70 0.74 2.57
N TYR A 232 6.69 0.05 3.10
CA TYR A 232 6.69 -1.40 3.34
C TYR A 232 5.55 -2.08 2.58
N ASN A 233 5.78 -3.28 2.07
CA ASN A 233 4.77 -4.05 1.33
C ASN A 233 4.83 -5.54 1.68
N ASP A 234 3.73 -6.04 2.23
CA ASP A 234 3.40 -7.46 2.43
C ASP A 234 2.26 -7.91 1.49
N GLY A 235 1.53 -6.94 0.92
CA GLY A 235 0.42 -7.15 -0.02
C GLY A 235 0.81 -7.07 -1.51
N LYS A 236 -0.14 -6.67 -2.36
CA LYS A 236 0.00 -6.61 -3.83
C LYS A 236 0.16 -5.17 -4.32
N ILE A 237 1.10 -4.92 -5.23
CA ILE A 237 1.23 -3.67 -6.00
C ILE A 237 1.23 -4.02 -7.49
N VAL A 238 0.27 -3.47 -8.24
CA VAL A 238 -0.01 -3.86 -9.64
C VAL A 238 -0.16 -2.61 -10.51
N SER A 239 0.50 -2.58 -11.67
CA SER A 239 0.38 -1.51 -12.68
C SER A 239 0.56 -0.06 -12.16
N CYS A 240 1.30 0.13 -11.07
CA CYS A 240 1.51 1.44 -10.44
C CYS A 240 2.73 2.18 -11.04
N ARG A 241 2.72 3.53 -10.99
CA ARG A 241 3.78 4.39 -11.51
C ARG A 241 4.40 5.26 -10.42
N ASN A 242 5.72 5.19 -10.27
CA ASN A 242 6.47 6.13 -9.45
C ASN A 242 7.13 7.22 -10.32
N ALA A 243 7.06 8.45 -9.84
CA ALA A 243 7.80 9.62 -10.30
C ALA A 243 8.22 10.55 -9.13
N MET A 244 8.26 10.03 -7.89
CA MET A 244 8.78 10.76 -6.72
C MET A 244 10.30 10.94 -6.83
N SER A 245 10.79 12.12 -6.47
CA SER A 245 12.20 12.39 -6.16
C SER A 245 12.50 11.90 -4.75
N ILE A 246 12.99 10.67 -4.61
CA ILE A 246 13.21 10.00 -3.32
C ILE A 246 14.61 10.31 -2.78
N ASN A 247 14.69 10.88 -1.57
CA ASN A 247 15.94 11.17 -0.85
C ASN A 247 17.01 11.87 -1.72
N THR A 248 16.58 12.75 -2.63
CA THR A 248 17.48 13.40 -3.62
C THR A 248 18.35 14.51 -3.03
N GLU A 249 18.14 14.88 -1.77
CA GLU A 249 19.10 15.70 -1.02
C GLU A 249 20.35 14.89 -0.69
N SER A 250 21.27 14.83 -1.66
CA SER A 250 22.66 14.46 -1.41
C SER A 250 23.30 15.53 -0.52
N VAL A 251 23.13 15.37 0.79
CA VAL A 251 23.95 16.06 1.79
C VAL A 251 25.39 15.56 1.63
N ASP A 252 26.13 16.18 0.72
CA ASP A 252 27.58 16.11 0.71
C ASP A 252 28.03 16.48 2.14
N PRO A 253 28.71 15.58 2.88
CA PRO A 253 29.15 15.82 4.26
C PRO A 253 30.31 16.81 4.24
N THR A 254 29.96 18.05 3.89
CA THR A 254 30.84 19.14 3.50
C THR A 254 31.86 19.31 4.60
N ILE A 255 33.12 19.06 4.25
CA ILE A 255 34.22 18.93 5.21
C ILE A 255 34.17 20.11 6.17
N ASP A 256 33.83 19.82 7.43
CA ASP A 256 33.71 20.84 8.46
C ASP A 256 35.08 21.46 8.70
N ILE A 257 35.30 22.62 8.10
CA ILE A 257 36.56 23.36 8.14
C ILE A 257 36.94 23.79 9.57
N THR A 258 36.03 23.70 10.55
CA THR A 258 36.34 23.89 11.98
C THR A 258 36.90 22.63 12.64
N LYS A 259 36.75 21.46 12.01
CA LYS A 259 37.37 20.18 12.41
C LYS A 259 38.63 19.84 11.64
N VAL A 260 38.98 20.60 10.60
CA VAL A 260 40.25 20.43 9.87
C VAL A 260 41.37 21.10 10.68
N ASP A 261 42.08 20.32 11.48
CA ASP A 261 43.21 20.81 12.27
C ASP A 261 44.43 21.12 11.37
N LEU A 262 44.50 22.37 10.89
CA LEU A 262 45.58 22.90 10.06
C LEU A 262 46.82 23.31 10.88
N ASN A 263 47.17 22.54 11.92
CA ASN A 263 48.42 22.68 12.66
C ASN A 263 49.64 22.25 11.80
N PHE A 264 49.99 23.10 10.83
CA PHE A 264 51.24 23.04 10.08
C PHE A 264 52.42 23.36 11.00
N ASN A 265 52.85 22.35 11.76
CA ASN A 265 54.04 22.45 12.60
C ASN A 265 55.28 22.56 11.70
N LEU A 266 55.73 23.79 11.47
CA LEU A 266 56.90 24.13 10.64
C LEU A 266 58.17 23.67 11.34
N ASP A 267 58.58 22.44 11.06
CA ASP A 267 59.83 21.83 11.53
C ASP A 267 61.03 22.50 10.86
N LEU A 268 61.50 23.59 11.47
CA LEU A 268 62.65 24.38 11.05
C LEU A 268 63.88 24.01 11.90
N GLY A 269 64.45 22.85 11.60
CA GLY A 269 65.78 22.40 12.07
C GLY A 269 66.95 22.90 11.22
#